data_AF-D2VM15-F1
#
_entry.id   AF-D2VM15-F1
#
_cell.length_a   1.000
_cell.length_b   1.000
_cell.length_c   1.000
_cell.angle_alpha   90.00
_cell.angle_beta   90.00
_cell.angle_gamma   90.00
#
_symmetry.space_group_name_H-M   'P 1'
#
loop_
_entity.id
_entity.type
_entity.pdbx_description
1 polymer ?
#
loop_
_entity_poly.entity_id
_entity_poly.type
_entity_poly.pdbx_seq_one_letter_code
_entity_poly.pdbx_strand_id
1 'polypeptide(L)'
;MSNLATLAEIERDFSASSKNQIKQLNFEYNNVDDDKYLAAYADKYRNDELLIDDVELEEAELEAYKNLMEAQRRIEKMENGEGEDSASISQMFLRDTKEVFDVDAVKACMNKLPIQTKNLDWVFTLQLTSPTPVKVENHEDDIDREIQFYNQAVTSAKEGFKQLHTLGIAIHRPDDYFAEMVKSDEHMAKIRNKLVQSRKVIEEREKRRQRKEQQKIGKQLKAERIKEKIHQKKTDIDAIDHWRRTHSGSGKEFDVDKATEEYKKIQGLSDKKERFSKGGAQQKKNNAISKKRPGKRSRGK
;
A
#
# COMPACT_ATOMS: atom_id res chain seq x y z
N MET A 1 36.64 -26.63 11.68
CA MET A 1 35.23 -27.05 11.76
C MET A 1 34.26 -25.91 12.13
N SER A 2 34.70 -24.65 12.31
CA SER A 2 33.85 -23.57 12.88
C SER A 2 33.30 -22.54 11.88
N ASN A 3 33.86 -22.38 10.68
CA ASN A 3 33.48 -21.26 9.79
C ASN A 3 32.24 -21.53 8.92
N LEU A 4 31.92 -22.82 8.67
CA LEU A 4 30.71 -23.23 7.96
C LEU A 4 29.46 -23.14 8.85
N ALA A 5 29.63 -23.39 10.16
CA ALA A 5 28.55 -23.28 11.15
C ALA A 5 28.11 -21.81 11.31
N THR A 6 29.06 -20.87 11.36
CA THR A 6 28.79 -19.43 11.48
C THR A 6 28.15 -18.83 10.22
N LEU A 7 28.51 -19.30 9.02
CA LEU A 7 27.88 -18.81 7.78
C LEU A 7 26.42 -19.27 7.67
N ALA A 8 26.14 -20.52 8.06
CA ALA A 8 24.79 -21.09 8.07
C ALA A 8 23.90 -20.49 9.18
N GLU A 9 24.48 -19.99 10.26
CA GLU A 9 23.77 -19.24 11.31
C GLU A 9 23.45 -17.81 10.84
N ILE A 10 24.39 -17.11 10.22
CA ILE A 10 24.17 -15.78 9.64
C ILE A 10 23.12 -15.82 8.52
N GLU A 11 23.16 -16.82 7.65
CA GLU A 11 22.15 -17.01 6.61
C GLU A 11 20.78 -17.38 7.19
N ARG A 12 20.71 -18.14 8.29
CA ARG A 12 19.44 -18.43 8.99
C ARG A 12 18.83 -17.19 9.61
N ASP A 13 19.61 -16.33 10.26
CA ASP A 13 19.10 -15.14 10.93
C ASP A 13 18.65 -14.06 9.92
N PHE A 14 19.40 -13.87 8.82
CA PHE A 14 18.98 -13.02 7.72
C PHE A 14 17.74 -13.56 7.00
N SER A 15 17.68 -14.87 6.78
CA SER A 15 16.55 -15.57 6.16
C SER A 15 15.31 -15.54 7.04
N ALA A 16 15.42 -15.73 8.35
CA ALA A 16 14.30 -15.74 9.28
C ALA A 16 13.72 -14.35 9.52
N SER A 17 14.59 -13.33 9.69
CA SER A 17 14.16 -11.94 9.81
C SER A 17 13.50 -11.46 8.51
N SER A 18 14.12 -11.73 7.36
CA SER A 18 13.56 -11.37 6.06
C SER A 18 12.28 -12.14 5.73
N LYS A 19 12.19 -13.44 6.03
CA LYS A 19 10.97 -14.24 5.78
C LYS A 19 9.82 -13.82 6.69
N ASN A 20 10.07 -13.44 7.94
CA ASN A 20 9.01 -12.95 8.83
C ASN A 20 8.55 -11.56 8.42
N GLN A 21 9.46 -10.69 7.97
CA GLN A 21 9.14 -9.36 7.47
C GLN A 21 8.44 -9.41 6.11
N ILE A 22 8.85 -10.30 5.21
CA ILE A 22 8.18 -10.60 3.93
C ILE A 22 6.84 -11.29 4.17
N LYS A 23 6.71 -12.19 5.16
CA LYS A 23 5.41 -12.78 5.51
C LYS A 23 4.47 -11.77 6.15
N GLN A 24 4.96 -10.84 6.96
CA GLN A 24 4.17 -9.73 7.51
C GLN A 24 3.74 -8.77 6.40
N LEU A 25 4.66 -8.36 5.52
CA LEU A 25 4.36 -7.52 4.36
C LEU A 25 3.39 -8.23 3.40
N ASN A 26 3.60 -9.51 3.09
CA ASN A 26 2.69 -10.28 2.23
C ASN A 26 1.37 -10.61 2.92
N PHE A 27 1.29 -10.68 4.25
CA PHE A 27 0.03 -10.83 4.98
C PHE A 27 -0.74 -9.50 5.04
N GLU A 28 -0.03 -8.37 5.11
CA GLU A 28 -0.59 -7.04 4.95
C GLU A 28 -0.97 -6.73 3.49
N TYR A 29 -0.30 -7.32 2.49
CA TYR A 29 -0.60 -7.10 1.07
C TYR A 29 -1.69 -8.04 0.53
N ASN A 30 -1.71 -9.31 0.94
CA ASN A 30 -2.67 -10.31 0.44
C ASN A 30 -4.04 -10.30 1.15
N ASN A 31 -4.18 -9.62 2.29
CA ASN A 31 -5.48 -9.48 2.99
C ASN A 31 -6.20 -8.18 2.65
N VAL A 32 -5.64 -7.36 1.77
CA VAL A 32 -6.33 -6.17 1.31
C VAL A 32 -6.98 -6.55 0.00
N ASP A 33 -8.32 -6.58 0.00
CA ASP A 33 -9.19 -6.76 -1.18
C ASP A 33 -9.00 -5.66 -2.26
N ASP A 34 -7.89 -4.92 -2.23
CA ASP A 34 -7.55 -3.77 -3.06
C ASP A 34 -7.28 -4.16 -4.51
N ASP A 35 -6.67 -5.33 -4.79
CA ASP A 35 -6.35 -5.74 -6.17
C ASP A 35 -7.62 -5.99 -7.00
N LYS A 36 -8.64 -6.58 -6.38
CA LYS A 36 -9.95 -6.81 -7.03
C LYS A 36 -10.71 -5.49 -7.23
N TYR A 37 -10.54 -4.56 -6.30
CA TYR A 37 -11.12 -3.22 -6.37
C TYR A 37 -10.45 -2.36 -7.45
N LEU A 38 -9.11 -2.36 -7.52
CA LEU A 38 -8.32 -1.61 -8.51
C LEU A 38 -8.56 -2.12 -9.92
N ALA A 39 -8.66 -3.45 -10.11
CA ALA A 39 -9.04 -4.03 -11.39
C ALA A 39 -10.46 -3.60 -11.83
N ALA A 40 -11.44 -3.66 -10.92
CA ALA A 40 -12.81 -3.22 -11.20
C ALA A 40 -12.91 -1.71 -11.45
N TYR A 41 -12.03 -0.90 -10.86
CA TYR A 41 -11.94 0.54 -11.09
C TYR A 41 -11.31 0.86 -12.46
N ALA A 42 -10.26 0.13 -12.84
CA ALA A 42 -9.62 0.24 -14.15
C ALA A 42 -10.58 -0.15 -15.29
N ASP A 43 -11.41 -1.18 -15.08
CA ASP A 43 -12.41 -1.61 -16.07
C ASP A 43 -13.55 -0.59 -16.20
N LYS A 44 -13.96 0.06 -15.11
CA LYS A 44 -14.96 1.15 -15.16
C LYS A 44 -14.43 2.42 -15.82
N TYR A 45 -13.13 2.71 -15.64
CA TYR A 45 -12.45 3.82 -16.34
C TYR A 45 -12.28 3.54 -17.84
N ARG A 46 -12.01 2.28 -18.22
CA ARG A 46 -11.93 1.86 -19.62
C ARG A 46 -13.27 1.91 -20.36
N ASN A 47 -14.38 1.74 -19.63
CA ASN A 47 -15.72 1.65 -20.21
C ASN A 47 -16.53 2.97 -20.12
N ASP A 48 -15.93 4.09 -19.71
CA ASP A 48 -16.60 5.40 -19.57
C ASP A 48 -17.91 5.39 -18.75
N GLU A 49 -18.06 4.41 -17.85
CA GLU A 49 -19.25 4.26 -16.98
C GLU A 49 -19.22 5.19 -15.76
N LEU A 50 -18.19 6.03 -15.62
CA LEU A 50 -18.04 6.96 -14.52
C LEU A 50 -18.86 8.22 -14.85
N LEU A 51 -20.12 8.24 -14.39
CA LEU A 51 -20.96 9.43 -14.44
C LEU A 51 -20.20 10.64 -13.87
N ILE A 52 -20.00 11.62 -14.74
CA ILE A 52 -19.19 12.84 -14.58
C ILE A 52 -19.68 13.74 -13.42
N ASP A 53 -20.85 13.48 -12.85
CA ASP A 53 -21.54 14.38 -11.91
C ASP A 53 -21.05 14.31 -10.44
N ASP A 54 -20.09 13.44 -10.09
CA ASP A 54 -19.55 13.34 -8.71
C ASP A 54 -18.15 13.97 -8.52
N VAL A 55 -17.67 14.70 -9.55
CA VAL A 55 -16.37 15.39 -9.53
C VAL A 55 -16.59 16.90 -9.68
N GLU A 56 -17.13 17.53 -8.64
CA GLU A 56 -16.74 18.91 -8.34
C GLU A 56 -15.29 18.85 -7.85
N LEU A 57 -14.33 18.81 -8.79
CA LEU A 57 -12.96 19.27 -8.53
C LEU A 57 -13.11 20.72 -8.03
N GLU A 58 -12.55 21.03 -6.87
CA GLU A 58 -12.42 22.43 -6.46
C GLU A 58 -11.72 23.19 -7.61
N GLU A 59 -12.10 24.44 -7.87
CA GLU A 59 -11.62 25.25 -8.99
C GLU A 59 -10.08 25.22 -9.11
N ALA A 60 -9.40 25.13 -7.96
CA ALA A 60 -7.95 24.97 -7.83
C ALA A 60 -7.38 23.63 -8.37
N GLU A 61 -8.07 22.50 -8.19
CA GLU A 61 -7.64 21.19 -8.71
C GLU A 61 -7.80 21.15 -10.24
N LEU A 62 -8.83 21.81 -10.76
CA LEU A 62 -9.10 21.92 -12.20
C LEU A 62 -8.10 22.88 -12.88
N GLU A 63 -7.71 23.96 -12.21
CA GLU A 63 -6.65 24.88 -12.64
C GLU A 63 -5.26 24.25 -12.60
N ALA A 64 -4.95 23.46 -11.56
CA ALA A 64 -3.72 22.67 -11.48
C ALA A 64 -3.62 21.64 -12.62
N TYR A 65 -4.72 20.97 -12.95
CA TYR A 65 -4.78 20.03 -14.08
C TYR A 65 -4.58 20.74 -15.43
N LYS A 66 -5.20 21.91 -15.64
CA LYS A 66 -5.00 22.74 -16.84
C LYS A 66 -3.54 23.16 -17.00
N ASN A 67 -2.91 23.64 -15.93
CA ASN A 67 -1.50 24.05 -15.94
C ASN A 67 -0.55 22.86 -16.23
N LEU A 68 -0.86 21.67 -15.71
CA LEU A 68 -0.09 20.45 -15.97
C LEU A 68 -0.20 20.01 -17.44
N MET A 69 -1.41 20.05 -18.00
CA MET A 69 -1.64 19.75 -19.43
C MET A 69 -0.96 20.75 -20.36
N GLU A 70 -0.94 22.04 -20.01
CA GLU A 70 -0.25 23.07 -20.78
C GLU A 70 1.29 22.91 -20.71
N ALA A 71 1.82 22.54 -19.54
CA ALA A 71 3.24 22.22 -19.38
C ALA A 71 3.64 21.00 -20.21
N GLN A 72 2.84 19.93 -20.21
CA GLN A 72 3.07 18.76 -21.06
C GLN A 72 3.06 19.11 -22.55
N ARG A 73 2.10 19.92 -23.02
CA ARG A 73 2.10 20.40 -24.41
C ARG A 73 3.32 21.27 -24.75
N ARG A 74 3.83 22.06 -23.80
CA ARG A 74 5.07 22.83 -24.00
C ARG A 74 6.28 21.93 -24.14
N ILE A 75 6.39 20.89 -23.31
CA ILE A 75 7.46 19.89 -23.38
C ILE A 75 7.38 19.14 -24.71
N GLU A 76 6.19 18.67 -25.08
CA GLU A 76 5.95 17.93 -26.33
C GLU A 76 6.22 18.80 -27.58
N LYS A 77 5.97 20.11 -27.52
CA LYS A 77 6.37 21.06 -28.59
C LYS A 77 7.88 21.31 -28.65
N MET A 78 8.58 21.28 -27.53
CA MET A 78 10.05 21.37 -27.49
C MET A 78 10.70 20.07 -27.97
N GLU A 79 10.12 18.91 -27.64
CA GLU A 79 10.57 17.60 -28.11
C GLU A 79 10.32 17.39 -29.62
N ASN A 80 9.22 17.91 -30.15
CA ASN A 80 8.89 17.83 -31.59
C ASN A 80 9.63 18.84 -32.49
N GLY A 81 10.58 19.62 -31.95
CA GLY A 81 11.65 20.21 -32.76
C GLY A 81 11.23 21.18 -33.87
N GLU A 82 10.25 22.06 -33.66
CA GLU A 82 9.96 23.19 -34.58
C GLU A 82 10.97 24.35 -34.41
N GLY A 83 12.26 24.03 -34.36
CA GLY A 83 13.36 24.98 -34.35
C GLY A 83 14.31 24.67 -35.49
N GLU A 84 14.41 25.60 -36.44
CA GLU A 84 15.21 25.49 -37.68
C GLU A 84 16.70 25.17 -37.43
N ASP A 85 17.20 25.38 -36.22
CA ASP A 85 18.60 25.16 -35.82
C ASP A 85 18.93 23.71 -35.39
N SER A 86 17.93 22.87 -35.08
CA SER A 86 18.16 21.51 -34.59
C SER A 86 18.62 20.52 -35.67
N ALA A 87 18.19 20.75 -36.91
CA ALA A 87 18.56 19.93 -38.07
C ALA A 87 20.02 20.12 -38.46
N SER A 88 20.54 21.35 -38.38
CA SER A 88 21.95 21.66 -38.66
C SER A 88 22.90 21.14 -37.59
N ILE A 89 22.48 21.16 -36.31
CA ILE A 89 23.27 20.57 -35.22
C ILE A 89 23.31 19.04 -35.37
N SER A 90 22.18 18.40 -35.68
CA SER A 90 22.12 16.95 -35.88
C SER A 90 23.01 16.49 -37.05
N GLN A 91 23.02 17.23 -38.17
CA GLN A 91 23.90 16.92 -39.31
C GLN A 91 25.40 17.13 -39.04
N MET A 92 25.79 18.01 -38.11
CA MET A 92 27.19 18.20 -37.75
C MET A 92 27.80 17.00 -37.01
N PHE A 93 26.99 16.21 -36.30
CA PHE A 93 27.44 15.03 -35.55
C PHE A 93 27.43 13.72 -36.36
N LEU A 94 26.77 13.69 -37.51
CA LEU A 94 26.76 12.56 -38.46
C LEU A 94 27.99 12.59 -39.38
N ARG A 95 29.19 12.73 -38.81
CA ARG A 95 30.38 12.36 -39.57
C ARG A 95 30.37 10.84 -39.69
N ASP A 96 30.13 10.34 -40.88
CA ASP A 96 30.37 8.95 -41.29
C ASP A 96 31.88 8.66 -41.20
N THR A 97 32.42 8.62 -39.99
CA THR A 97 33.72 8.03 -39.74
C THR A 97 33.50 6.53 -39.79
N LYS A 98 34.02 5.88 -40.84
CA LYS A 98 34.21 4.43 -40.87
C LYS A 98 34.75 4.01 -39.49
N GLU A 99 33.99 3.23 -38.74
CA GLU A 99 34.36 2.81 -37.39
C GLU A 99 35.56 1.86 -37.49
N VAL A 100 36.78 2.42 -37.49
CA VAL A 100 38.01 1.66 -37.44
C VAL A 100 38.31 1.39 -35.96
N PHE A 101 37.88 0.23 -35.48
CA PHE A 101 38.18 -0.22 -34.12
C PHE A 101 39.62 -0.78 -34.07
N ASP A 102 40.60 0.09 -33.78
CA ASP A 102 41.98 -0.34 -33.52
C ASP A 102 42.10 -0.89 -32.08
N VAL A 103 41.76 -2.17 -31.93
CA VAL A 103 41.81 -2.88 -30.64
C VAL A 103 43.24 -2.93 -30.08
N ASP A 104 44.25 -2.98 -30.95
CA ASP A 104 45.65 -3.09 -30.53
C ASP A 104 46.18 -1.76 -30.00
N ALA A 105 45.79 -0.64 -30.61
CA ALA A 105 46.04 0.69 -30.06
C ALA A 105 45.34 0.91 -28.72
N VAL A 106 44.08 0.46 -28.55
CA VAL A 106 43.37 0.54 -27.26
C VAL A 106 44.07 -0.28 -26.17
N LYS A 107 44.49 -1.52 -26.48
CA LYS A 107 45.29 -2.34 -25.55
C LYS A 107 46.64 -1.69 -25.23
N ALA A 108 47.31 -1.09 -26.22
CA ALA A 108 48.56 -0.39 -26.02
C ALA A 108 48.40 0.83 -25.10
N CYS A 109 47.31 1.60 -25.28
CA CYS A 109 46.94 2.69 -24.36
C CYS A 109 46.61 2.18 -22.96
N MET A 110 45.84 1.11 -22.83
CA MET A 110 45.51 0.49 -21.54
C MET A 110 46.77 0.06 -20.78
N ASN A 111 47.77 -0.50 -21.48
CA ASN A 111 49.04 -0.90 -20.89
C ASN A 111 49.97 0.27 -20.55
N LYS A 112 49.83 1.42 -21.23
CA LYS A 112 50.58 2.65 -20.91
C LYS A 112 50.05 3.34 -19.65
N LEU A 113 48.76 3.18 -19.34
CA LEU A 113 48.17 3.74 -18.13
C LEU A 113 48.73 3.01 -16.90
N PRO A 114 49.37 3.71 -15.95
CA PRO A 114 50.05 3.11 -14.80
C PRO A 114 49.07 2.69 -13.69
N ILE A 115 47.90 2.16 -14.06
CA ILE A 115 46.92 1.63 -13.10
C ILE A 115 47.44 0.25 -12.67
N GLN A 116 48.45 0.26 -11.80
CA GLN A 116 49.04 -0.94 -11.20
C GLN A 116 48.14 -1.50 -10.10
N THR A 117 46.86 -1.74 -10.41
CA THR A 117 45.93 -2.42 -9.49
C THR A 117 46.25 -3.89 -9.31
N LYS A 118 47.14 -4.46 -10.13
CA LYS A 118 47.53 -5.88 -10.09
C LYS A 118 48.24 -6.29 -8.79
N ASN A 119 48.91 -5.37 -8.10
CA ASN A 119 49.70 -5.65 -6.90
C ASN A 119 49.16 -4.97 -5.63
N LEU A 120 48.00 -4.31 -5.71
CA LEU A 120 47.37 -3.65 -4.57
C LEU A 120 46.34 -4.57 -3.94
N ASP A 121 46.31 -4.61 -2.61
CA ASP A 121 45.20 -5.25 -1.90
C ASP A 121 43.88 -4.58 -2.30
N TRP A 122 42.82 -5.38 -2.34
CA TRP A 122 41.51 -4.93 -2.77
C TRP A 122 40.99 -3.71 -1.97
N VAL A 123 41.39 -3.57 -0.71
CA VAL A 123 41.01 -2.43 0.16
C VAL A 123 41.42 -1.07 -0.43
N PHE A 124 42.49 -1.02 -1.21
CA PHE A 124 42.95 0.24 -1.81
C PHE A 124 42.17 0.64 -3.06
N THR A 125 41.46 -0.30 -3.69
CA THR A 125 40.63 -0.04 -4.87
C THR A 125 39.15 0.01 -4.53
N LEU A 126 38.67 -0.86 -3.62
CA LEU A 126 37.26 -1.08 -3.29
C LEU A 126 36.37 -1.30 -4.53
N GLN A 127 36.98 -1.73 -5.64
CA GLN A 127 36.31 -1.94 -6.91
C GLN A 127 35.76 -3.37 -6.95
N LEU A 128 34.48 -3.48 -7.32
CA LEU A 128 33.82 -4.77 -7.53
C LEU A 128 33.23 -4.78 -8.93
N THR A 129 33.52 -5.85 -9.65
CA THR A 129 32.91 -6.12 -10.95
C THR A 129 31.80 -7.13 -10.73
N SER A 130 30.56 -6.73 -11.05
CA SER A 130 29.43 -7.67 -11.02
C SER A 130 29.72 -8.86 -11.94
N PRO A 131 29.62 -10.11 -11.46
CA PRO A 131 29.88 -11.29 -12.28
C PRO A 131 28.79 -11.51 -13.33
N THR A 132 27.56 -11.07 -13.05
CA THR A 132 26.43 -11.17 -13.98
C THR A 132 26.28 -9.86 -14.76
N PRO A 133 26.26 -9.90 -16.10
CA PRO A 133 25.95 -8.72 -16.89
C PRO A 133 24.48 -8.34 -16.69
N VAL A 134 24.22 -7.03 -16.63
CA VAL A 134 22.85 -6.51 -16.55
C VAL A 134 22.13 -6.81 -17.85
N LYS A 135 20.95 -7.43 -17.74
CA LYS A 135 20.05 -7.65 -18.87
C LYS A 135 18.79 -6.83 -18.64
N VAL A 136 18.56 -5.87 -19.52
CA VAL A 136 17.32 -5.09 -19.58
C VAL A 136 16.60 -5.52 -20.85
N GLU A 137 15.38 -6.04 -20.72
CA GLU A 137 14.62 -6.55 -21.88
C GLU A 137 14.17 -5.40 -22.79
N ASN A 138 13.63 -4.34 -22.20
CA ASN A 138 13.24 -3.11 -22.90
C ASN A 138 14.04 -1.93 -22.36
N HIS A 139 14.88 -1.32 -23.19
CA HIS A 139 15.72 -0.19 -22.79
C HIS A 139 14.92 1.10 -22.57
N GLU A 140 13.72 1.22 -23.15
CA GLU A 140 12.82 2.37 -22.97
C GLU A 140 12.00 2.27 -21.67
N ASP A 141 11.91 1.09 -21.06
CA ASP A 141 11.25 0.92 -19.76
C ASP A 141 12.20 1.32 -18.63
N ASP A 142 12.02 2.54 -18.12
CA ASP A 142 12.83 3.08 -17.04
C ASP A 142 12.66 2.31 -15.72
N ILE A 143 11.46 1.81 -15.41
CA ILE A 143 11.20 1.14 -14.14
C ILE A 143 11.98 -0.17 -14.07
N ASP A 144 11.88 -0.98 -15.12
CA ASP A 144 12.60 -2.25 -15.20
C ASP A 144 14.11 -2.02 -15.21
N ARG A 145 14.58 -1.01 -15.96
CA ARG A 145 16.00 -0.64 -16.00
C ARG A 145 16.54 -0.24 -14.62
N GLU A 146 15.82 0.63 -13.90
CA GLU A 146 16.20 1.07 -12.55
C GLU A 146 16.22 -0.10 -11.56
N ILE A 147 15.27 -1.04 -11.66
CA ILE A 147 15.27 -2.25 -10.83
C ILE A 147 16.52 -3.09 -11.09
N GLN A 148 16.95 -3.24 -12.34
CA GLN A 148 18.16 -4.00 -12.65
C GLN A 148 19.43 -3.32 -12.13
N PHE A 149 19.55 -1.99 -12.27
CA PHE A 149 20.67 -1.24 -11.70
C PHE A 149 20.70 -1.32 -10.18
N TYR A 150 19.54 -1.20 -9.54
CA TYR A 150 19.40 -1.38 -8.10
C TYR A 150 19.87 -2.77 -7.66
N ASN A 151 19.41 -3.83 -8.34
CA ASN A 151 19.80 -5.19 -8.02
C ASN A 151 21.30 -5.42 -8.18
N GLN A 152 21.92 -4.91 -9.25
CA GLN A 152 23.36 -4.99 -9.46
C GLN A 152 24.15 -4.25 -8.36
N ALA A 153 23.69 -3.07 -7.96
CA ALA A 153 24.31 -2.30 -6.88
C ALA A 153 24.20 -3.05 -5.54
N VAL A 154 23.05 -3.64 -5.23
CA VAL A 154 22.81 -4.39 -4.00
C VAL A 154 23.63 -5.67 -3.94
N THR A 155 23.73 -6.43 -5.03
CA THR A 155 24.56 -7.65 -5.07
C THR A 155 26.04 -7.31 -4.89
N SER A 156 26.54 -6.31 -5.61
CA SER A 156 27.92 -5.85 -5.50
C SER A 156 28.22 -5.30 -4.10
N ALA A 157 27.32 -4.52 -3.51
CA ALA A 157 27.46 -4.04 -2.14
C ALA A 157 27.58 -5.21 -1.15
N LYS A 158 26.71 -6.23 -1.25
CA LYS A 158 26.79 -7.42 -0.38
C LYS A 158 28.12 -8.16 -0.50
N GLU A 159 28.67 -8.28 -1.69
CA GLU A 159 30.00 -8.88 -1.90
C GLU A 159 31.11 -8.03 -1.27
N GLY A 160 31.05 -6.72 -1.42
CA GLY A 160 32.00 -5.81 -0.77
C GLY A 160 31.94 -5.86 0.74
N PHE A 161 30.73 -5.91 1.31
CA PHE A 161 30.52 -6.09 2.74
C PHE A 161 31.16 -7.39 3.24
N LYS A 162 31.02 -8.51 2.51
CA LYS A 162 31.66 -9.78 2.87
C LYS A 162 33.17 -9.66 2.89
N GLN A 163 33.78 -9.05 1.86
CA GLN A 163 35.22 -8.88 1.77
C GLN A 163 35.76 -7.95 2.89
N LEU A 164 35.12 -6.82 3.14
CA LEU A 164 35.50 -5.91 4.23
C LEU A 164 35.39 -6.57 5.61
N HIS A 165 34.34 -7.37 5.82
CA HIS A 165 34.15 -8.12 7.06
C HIS A 165 35.25 -9.17 7.26
N THR A 166 35.66 -9.89 6.21
CA THR A 166 36.78 -10.86 6.30
C THR A 166 38.12 -10.20 6.66
N LEU A 167 38.28 -8.93 6.31
CA LEU A 167 39.48 -8.13 6.62
C LEU A 167 39.41 -7.46 7.99
N GLY A 168 38.29 -7.59 8.71
CA GLY A 168 38.10 -6.99 10.04
C GLY A 168 37.93 -5.47 10.02
N ILE A 169 37.53 -4.89 8.89
CA ILE A 169 37.31 -3.44 8.74
C ILE A 169 35.90 -3.09 9.21
N ALA A 170 35.75 -2.03 10.01
CA ALA A 170 34.45 -1.52 10.44
C ALA A 170 33.70 -0.89 9.25
N ILE A 171 32.48 -1.37 8.98
CA ILE A 171 31.70 -0.98 7.79
C ILE A 171 30.57 -0.01 8.13
N HIS A 172 29.97 -0.16 9.32
CA HIS A 172 28.84 0.67 9.73
C HIS A 172 29.32 2.00 10.32
N ARG A 173 28.73 3.09 9.84
CA ARG A 173 28.87 4.40 10.46
C ARG A 173 28.15 4.39 11.82
N PRO A 174 28.83 4.68 12.94
CA PRO A 174 28.17 4.84 14.24
C PRO A 174 27.22 6.05 14.24
N ASP A 175 26.10 5.94 14.95
CA ASP A 175 25.10 7.02 15.05
C ASP A 175 25.65 8.29 15.72
N ASP A 176 26.64 8.15 16.59
CA ASP A 176 27.30 9.24 17.33
C ASP A 176 28.51 9.84 16.59
N TYR A 177 28.80 9.38 15.36
CA TYR A 177 29.88 9.92 14.55
C TYR A 177 29.38 11.04 13.63
N PHE A 178 29.40 12.27 14.15
CA PHE A 178 29.01 13.48 13.42
C PHE A 178 30.16 14.01 12.56
N ALA A 179 30.11 13.69 11.26
CA ALA A 179 31.00 14.23 10.22
C ALA A 179 30.15 14.89 9.12
N GLU A 180 30.80 15.69 8.26
CA GLU A 180 30.12 16.30 7.11
C GLU A 180 29.55 15.22 6.18
N MET A 181 28.27 15.36 5.85
CA MET A 181 27.55 14.46 4.95
C MET A 181 27.36 15.15 3.59
N VAL A 182 27.23 14.37 2.52
CA VAL A 182 27.06 14.88 1.14
C VAL A 182 25.87 15.86 1.01
N LYS A 183 24.82 15.69 1.82
CA LYS A 183 23.66 16.58 1.89
C LYS A 183 23.51 17.15 3.29
N SER A 184 23.20 18.45 3.38
CA SER A 184 22.97 19.11 4.67
C SER A 184 21.68 18.63 5.35
N ASP A 185 21.65 18.72 6.68
CA ASP A 185 20.48 18.34 7.47
C ASP A 185 19.24 19.19 7.15
N GLU A 186 19.45 20.47 6.81
CA GLU A 186 18.39 21.37 6.35
C GLU A 186 17.76 20.87 5.04
N HIS A 187 18.58 20.42 4.09
CA HIS A 187 18.09 19.83 2.85
C HIS A 187 17.30 18.54 3.11
N MET A 188 17.82 17.67 3.99
CA MET A 188 17.13 16.43 4.37
C MET A 188 15.83 16.68 5.14
N ALA A 189 15.75 17.74 5.95
CA ALA A 189 14.52 18.16 6.61
C ALA A 189 13.44 18.57 5.59
N LYS A 190 13.82 19.29 4.52
CA LYS A 190 12.89 19.63 3.42
C LYS A 190 12.35 18.38 2.72
N ILE A 191 13.21 17.40 2.44
CA ILE A 191 12.79 16.12 1.83
C ILE A 191 11.82 15.37 2.77
N ARG A 192 12.16 15.23 4.05
CA ARG A 192 11.30 14.57 5.04
C ARG A 192 9.92 15.24 5.13
N ASN A 193 9.88 16.57 5.13
CA ASN A 193 8.61 17.30 5.16
C ASN A 193 7.74 17.01 3.93
N LYS A 194 8.33 16.95 2.73
CA LYS A 194 7.61 16.57 1.50
C LYS A 194 7.05 15.15 1.57
N LEU A 195 7.83 14.19 2.09
CA LEU A 195 7.36 12.80 2.26
C LEU A 195 6.19 12.70 3.23
N VAL A 196 6.27 13.40 4.37
CA VAL A 196 5.18 13.46 5.36
C VAL A 196 3.93 14.11 4.75
N GLN A 197 4.09 15.18 3.98
CA GLN A 197 2.96 15.83 3.28
C GLN A 197 2.31 14.90 2.26
N SER A 198 3.10 14.23 1.40
CA SER A 198 2.60 13.27 0.42
C SER A 198 1.81 12.14 1.09
N ARG A 199 2.34 11.57 2.18
CA ARG A 199 1.65 10.54 2.97
C ARG A 199 0.32 11.03 3.54
N LYS A 200 0.27 12.26 4.07
CA LYS A 200 -0.97 12.85 4.60
C LYS A 200 -2.03 13.01 3.51
N VAL A 201 -1.64 13.46 2.32
CA VAL A 201 -2.56 13.62 1.18
C VAL A 201 -3.17 12.27 0.79
N ILE A 202 -2.36 11.20 0.74
CA ILE A 202 -2.83 9.84 0.44
C ILE A 202 -3.81 9.36 1.53
N GLU A 203 -3.45 9.52 2.80
CA GLU A 203 -4.28 9.11 3.94
C GLU A 203 -5.61 9.88 3.99
N GLU A 204 -5.61 11.18 3.69
CA GLU A 204 -6.82 12.00 3.63
C GLU A 204 -7.72 11.58 2.48
N ARG A 205 -7.15 11.26 1.31
CA ARG A 205 -7.90 10.72 0.17
C ARG A 205 -8.56 9.40 0.52
N GLU A 206 -7.84 8.51 1.18
CA GLU A 206 -8.35 7.21 1.62
C GLU A 206 -9.46 7.36 2.66
N LYS A 207 -9.25 8.21 3.69
CA LYS A 207 -10.28 8.52 4.69
C LYS A 207 -11.53 9.14 4.06
N ARG A 208 -11.37 10.00 3.05
CA ARG A 208 -12.50 10.59 2.32
C ARG A 208 -13.31 9.50 1.61
N ARG A 209 -12.64 8.53 0.96
CA ARG A 209 -13.29 7.39 0.32
C ARG A 209 -14.01 6.50 1.33
N GLN A 210 -13.34 6.12 2.42
CA GLN A 210 -13.96 5.34 3.50
C GLN A 210 -15.18 6.06 4.09
N ARG A 211 -15.11 7.38 4.28
CA ARG A 211 -16.24 8.20 4.77
C ARG A 211 -17.40 8.21 3.77
N LYS A 212 -17.15 8.28 2.46
CA LYS A 212 -18.19 8.18 1.43
C LYS A 212 -18.86 6.79 1.46
N GLU A 213 -18.07 5.73 1.60
CA GLU A 213 -18.57 4.35 1.69
C GLU A 213 -19.41 4.12 2.95
N GLN A 214 -18.93 4.55 4.11
CA GLN A 214 -19.68 4.50 5.37
C GLN A 214 -21.01 5.25 5.29
N GLN A 215 -21.06 6.38 4.57
CA GLN A 215 -22.31 7.10 4.34
C GLN A 215 -23.27 6.32 3.43
N LYS A 216 -22.78 5.67 2.37
CA LYS A 216 -23.59 4.81 1.49
C LYS A 216 -24.19 3.64 2.28
N ILE A 217 -23.36 2.92 3.04
CA ILE A 217 -23.79 1.81 3.90
C ILE A 217 -24.77 2.31 4.97
N GLY A 218 -24.48 3.45 5.62
CA GLY A 218 -25.36 4.03 6.62
C GLY A 218 -26.74 4.40 6.08
N LYS A 219 -26.83 4.86 4.82
CA LYS A 219 -28.12 5.12 4.13
C LYS A 219 -28.88 3.81 3.85
N GLN A 220 -28.18 2.78 3.36
CA GLN A 220 -28.77 1.47 3.10
C GLN A 220 -29.30 0.82 4.38
N LEU A 221 -28.52 0.81 5.45
CA LEU A 221 -28.94 0.28 6.76
C LEU A 221 -30.16 1.02 7.33
N LYS A 222 -30.22 2.35 7.17
CA LYS A 222 -31.39 3.12 7.59
C LYS A 222 -32.63 2.72 6.78
N ALA A 223 -32.50 2.57 5.46
CA ALA A 223 -33.60 2.13 4.61
C ALA A 223 -34.06 0.71 4.95
N GLU A 224 -33.13 -0.22 5.19
CA GLU A 224 -33.42 -1.60 5.58
C GLU A 224 -34.14 -1.67 6.93
N ARG A 225 -33.68 -0.93 7.96
CA ARG A 225 -34.38 -0.84 9.24
C ARG A 225 -35.80 -0.30 9.13
N ILE A 226 -36.04 0.65 8.23
CA ILE A 226 -37.40 1.17 7.98
C ILE A 226 -38.25 0.09 7.33
N LYS A 227 -37.72 -0.62 6.31
CA LYS A 227 -38.40 -1.75 5.67
C LYS A 227 -38.74 -2.85 6.68
N GLU A 228 -37.80 -3.22 7.54
CA GLU A 228 -37.97 -4.21 8.59
C GLU A 228 -39.07 -3.78 9.58
N LYS A 229 -39.06 -2.52 10.03
CA LYS A 229 -40.13 -1.99 10.91
C LYS A 229 -41.51 -1.99 10.25
N ILE A 230 -41.59 -1.66 8.96
CA ILE A 230 -42.86 -1.72 8.21
C ILE A 230 -43.31 -3.16 8.08
N HIS A 231 -42.39 -4.09 7.79
CA HIS A 231 -42.69 -5.51 7.69
C HIS A 231 -43.19 -6.07 9.03
N GLN A 232 -42.51 -5.78 10.13
CA GLN A 232 -42.93 -6.15 11.49
C GLN A 232 -44.33 -5.61 11.80
N LYS A 233 -44.60 -4.32 11.55
CA LYS A 233 -45.96 -3.76 11.75
C LYS A 233 -47.02 -4.48 10.93
N LYS A 234 -46.72 -4.86 9.68
CA LYS A 234 -47.64 -5.62 8.82
C LYS A 234 -47.89 -7.03 9.39
N THR A 235 -46.83 -7.75 9.75
CA THR A 235 -46.96 -9.09 10.36
C THR A 235 -47.74 -9.05 11.67
N ASP A 236 -47.57 -7.98 12.47
CA ASP A 236 -48.26 -7.82 13.74
C ASP A 236 -49.75 -7.52 13.52
N ILE A 237 -50.09 -6.68 12.53
CA ILE A 237 -51.49 -6.44 12.14
C ILE A 237 -52.13 -7.73 11.60
N ASP A 238 -51.43 -8.45 10.72
CA ASP A 238 -51.92 -9.72 10.17
C ASP A 238 -52.15 -10.77 11.27
N ALA A 239 -51.28 -10.81 12.29
CA ALA A 239 -51.44 -11.67 13.46
C ALA A 239 -52.66 -11.27 14.32
N ILE A 240 -52.90 -9.97 14.53
CA ILE A 240 -54.07 -9.45 15.25
C ILE A 240 -55.36 -9.76 14.47
N ASP A 241 -55.37 -9.54 13.15
CA ASP A 241 -56.53 -9.84 12.30
C ASP A 241 -56.82 -11.35 12.25
N HIS A 242 -55.78 -12.18 12.18
CA HIS A 242 -55.91 -13.63 12.30
C HIS A 242 -56.54 -14.02 13.64
N TRP A 243 -56.00 -13.50 14.75
CA TRP A 243 -56.53 -13.75 16.09
C TRP A 243 -57.99 -13.28 16.23
N ARG A 244 -58.33 -12.10 15.70
CA ARG A 244 -59.70 -11.58 15.69
C ARG A 244 -60.64 -12.49 14.89
N ARG A 245 -60.20 -13.04 13.76
CA ARG A 245 -61.01 -14.00 12.98
C ARG A 245 -61.20 -15.32 13.73
N THR A 246 -60.18 -15.83 14.42
CA THR A 246 -60.28 -17.09 15.17
C THR A 246 -61.07 -16.94 16.47
N HIS A 247 -61.09 -15.77 17.11
CA HIS A 247 -61.70 -15.56 18.43
C HIS A 247 -62.98 -14.69 18.44
N SER A 248 -63.40 -14.03 17.34
CA SER A 248 -64.59 -13.13 17.33
C SER A 248 -65.97 -13.81 17.44
N GLY A 249 -66.04 -15.10 17.76
CA GLY A 249 -67.30 -15.82 17.98
C GLY A 249 -67.42 -16.56 19.31
N SER A 250 -66.40 -16.56 20.20
CA SER A 250 -66.35 -17.54 21.31
C SER A 250 -66.84 -17.06 22.69
N GLY A 251 -67.05 -15.76 22.95
CA GLY A 251 -67.54 -15.30 24.27
C GLY A 251 -66.73 -15.78 25.49
N LYS A 252 -65.44 -16.13 25.30
CA LYS A 252 -64.54 -16.61 26.35
C LYS A 252 -63.63 -15.48 26.81
N GLU A 253 -63.33 -15.49 28.11
CA GLU A 253 -62.46 -14.54 28.81
C GLU A 253 -61.07 -14.45 28.15
N PHE A 254 -60.50 -13.24 28.10
CA PHE A 254 -59.24 -12.95 27.39
C PHE A 254 -58.05 -13.59 28.11
N ASP A 255 -57.58 -14.73 27.56
CA ASP A 255 -56.41 -15.45 28.05
C ASP A 255 -55.14 -14.95 27.36
N VAL A 256 -54.36 -14.14 28.08
CA VAL A 256 -53.14 -13.47 27.59
C VAL A 256 -52.08 -14.48 27.17
N ASP A 257 -51.99 -15.62 27.86
CA ASP A 257 -50.94 -16.62 27.60
C ASP A 257 -51.18 -17.33 26.26
N LYS A 258 -52.42 -17.70 25.94
CA LYS A 258 -52.77 -18.30 24.63
C LYS A 258 -52.56 -17.35 23.45
N ALA A 259 -52.88 -16.06 23.63
CA ALA A 259 -52.66 -15.05 22.59
C ALA A 259 -51.16 -14.86 22.28
N THR A 260 -50.30 -14.93 23.30
CA THR A 260 -48.85 -14.84 23.09
C THR A 260 -48.26 -16.07 22.38
N GLU A 261 -48.80 -17.27 22.63
CA GLU A 261 -48.36 -18.47 21.91
C GLU A 261 -48.76 -18.48 20.43
N GLU A 262 -50.00 -18.04 20.09
CA GLU A 262 -50.42 -17.92 18.69
C GLU A 262 -49.60 -16.87 17.92
N TYR A 263 -49.32 -15.73 18.55
CA TYR A 263 -48.48 -14.68 17.95
C TYR A 263 -47.06 -15.17 17.63
N LYS A 264 -46.42 -15.89 18.56
CA LYS A 264 -45.11 -16.53 18.33
C LYS A 264 -45.13 -17.53 17.17
N LYS A 265 -46.23 -18.28 17.04
CA LYS A 265 -46.43 -19.28 15.97
C LYS A 265 -46.54 -18.64 14.59
N ILE A 266 -47.20 -17.49 14.49
CA ILE A 266 -47.38 -16.72 13.23
C ILE A 266 -46.07 -16.02 12.82
N GLN A 267 -45.31 -15.48 13.76
CA GLN A 267 -44.00 -14.89 13.47
C GLN A 267 -42.89 -15.93 13.18
N GLY A 268 -43.20 -17.24 13.19
CA GLY A 268 -42.20 -18.30 12.96
C GLY A 268 -41.15 -18.42 14.07
N LEU A 269 -41.35 -17.74 15.20
CA LEU A 269 -40.55 -17.87 16.41
C LEU A 269 -40.97 -19.16 17.13
N SER A 270 -40.57 -20.32 16.59
CA SER A 270 -40.69 -21.56 17.35
C SER A 270 -39.90 -21.39 18.64
N ASP A 271 -40.50 -21.70 19.80
CA ASP A 271 -39.77 -21.77 21.06
C ASP A 271 -38.63 -22.79 20.90
N LYS A 272 -37.44 -22.31 20.53
CA LYS A 272 -36.19 -23.03 20.76
C LYS A 272 -36.02 -23.01 22.26
N LYS A 273 -36.68 -23.96 22.90
CA LYS A 273 -36.50 -24.35 24.29
C LYS A 273 -34.99 -24.37 24.53
N GLU A 274 -34.54 -23.41 25.32
CA GLU A 274 -33.18 -23.37 25.84
C GLU A 274 -32.91 -24.72 26.51
N ARG A 275 -32.24 -25.61 25.78
CA ARG A 275 -31.48 -26.71 26.37
C ARG A 275 -30.08 -26.19 26.66
N PHE A 276 -29.98 -25.14 27.50
CA PHE A 276 -28.75 -24.93 28.25
C PHE A 276 -28.75 -25.96 29.38
N SER A 277 -28.23 -27.13 29.02
CA SER A 277 -27.85 -28.19 29.94
C SER A 277 -26.92 -27.61 31.01
N LYS A 278 -27.30 -27.81 32.27
CA LYS A 278 -26.37 -27.81 33.41
C LYS A 278 -25.21 -28.75 33.09
N GLY A 279 -24.05 -28.19 32.78
CA GLY A 279 -22.78 -28.92 32.64
C GLY A 279 -21.64 -27.93 32.74
N GLY A 280 -20.87 -27.99 33.82
CA GLY A 280 -19.92 -26.94 34.22
C GLY A 280 -18.72 -26.79 33.30
N ALA A 281 -18.23 -25.55 33.21
CA ALA A 281 -16.84 -25.26 32.88
C ALA A 281 -16.46 -23.85 33.35
N GLN A 282 -15.71 -23.83 34.45
CA GLN A 282 -14.63 -22.90 34.77
C GLN A 282 -14.88 -21.38 34.70
N GLN A 283 -14.97 -20.81 35.91
CA GLN A 283 -14.50 -19.47 36.23
C GLN A 283 -13.10 -19.22 35.63
N LYS A 284 -13.01 -18.29 34.67
CA LYS A 284 -11.81 -17.48 34.48
C LYS A 284 -12.19 -16.01 34.61
N LYS A 285 -11.82 -15.46 35.77
CA LYS A 285 -11.79 -14.02 36.05
C LYS A 285 -10.86 -13.36 35.05
N ASN A 286 -11.39 -12.49 34.19
CA ASN A 286 -10.58 -11.47 33.53
C ASN A 286 -11.07 -10.09 33.99
N ASN A 287 -10.24 -9.48 34.84
CA ASN A 287 -10.29 -8.06 35.19
C ASN A 287 -10.13 -7.23 33.91
N ALA A 288 -11.21 -6.58 33.47
CA ALA A 288 -11.14 -5.52 32.47
C ALA A 288 -11.63 -4.21 33.11
N ILE A 289 -10.64 -3.38 33.40
CA ILE A 289 -10.67 -1.98 33.80
C ILE A 289 -11.85 -1.22 33.15
N SER A 290 -12.81 -0.78 33.97
CA SER A 290 -13.78 0.22 33.56
C SER A 290 -13.13 1.60 33.61
N LYS A 291 -12.68 2.12 32.46
CA LYS A 291 -12.41 3.56 32.33
C LYS A 291 -13.75 4.28 32.27
N LYS A 292 -14.21 4.78 33.42
CA LYS A 292 -15.31 5.76 33.53
C LYS A 292 -15.04 6.94 32.60
N ARG A 293 -15.97 7.22 31.69
CA ARG A 293 -16.04 8.49 30.94
C ARG A 293 -16.33 9.62 31.93
N PRO A 294 -15.58 10.73 31.96
CA PRO A 294 -15.94 11.86 32.81
C PRO A 294 -17.16 12.57 32.22
N GLY A 295 -18.14 12.82 33.10
CA GLY A 295 -19.37 13.52 32.79
C GLY A 295 -19.15 14.97 32.37
N LYS A 296 -20.01 15.40 31.44
CA LYS A 296 -20.18 16.75 30.91
C LYS A 296 -20.50 17.71 32.07
N ARG A 297 -19.57 18.61 32.45
CA ARG A 297 -19.87 19.71 33.38
C ARG A 297 -20.57 20.84 32.62
N SER A 298 -21.70 21.27 33.16
CA SER A 298 -22.47 22.44 32.74
C SER A 298 -21.64 23.72 32.89
N ARG A 299 -21.76 24.63 31.91
CA ARG A 299 -21.26 26.00 32.01
C ARG A 299 -22.19 26.77 32.95
N GLY A 300 -21.66 27.19 34.09
CA GLY A 300 -22.23 28.26 34.91
C GLY A 300 -21.89 29.61 34.29
N LYS A 301 -22.80 30.57 34.50
CA LYS A 301 -22.72 31.98 34.09
C LYS A 301 -21.46 32.67 34.59
#